data_AF-A0A6A0R0Z1-F1
#
_entry.id   AF-A0A6A0R0Z1-F1
#
_cell.length_a   1.000
_cell.length_b   1.000
_cell.length_c   1.000
_cell.angle_alpha   90.00
_cell.angle_beta   90.00
_cell.angle_gamma   90.00
#
_symmetry.space_group_name_H-M   'P 1'
#
loop_
_entity.id
_entity.type
_entity.pdbx_description
1 polymer ?
#
loop_
_entity_poly.entity_id
_entity_poly.type
_entity_poly.pdbx_seq_one_letter_code
_entity_poly.pdbx_strand_id
1 'polypeptide(L)'
;MPLNNNDIIKKLRVALSLKDEDIVEILKLVDYDISKSELGAFFRKEDHEKYMPLQDQILRNFLNGLIIHKRGPMDEKPTSVAQKRAEEKKKPKPVVNKDSVEDRPSKTFKYRRKD
;
A
#
# COMPACT_ATOMS: atom_id res chain seq x y z
N MET A 1 -9.68 -6.87 27.47
CA MET A 1 -8.57 -6.61 26.53
C MET A 1 -8.82 -5.29 25.80
N PRO A 2 -7.78 -4.53 25.46
CA PRO A 2 -7.91 -3.39 24.57
C PRO A 2 -8.41 -3.83 23.20
N LEU A 3 -9.18 -2.98 22.53
CA LEU A 3 -9.75 -3.24 21.21
C LEU A 3 -8.63 -3.25 20.16
N ASN A 4 -8.50 -4.32 19.38
CA ASN A 4 -7.54 -4.39 18.28
C ASN A 4 -8.19 -4.01 16.93
N ASN A 5 -7.38 -3.80 15.90
CA ASN A 5 -7.87 -3.43 14.55
C ASN A 5 -8.74 -4.51 13.91
N ASN A 6 -8.41 -5.79 14.12
CA ASN A 6 -9.19 -6.92 13.63
C ASN A 6 -10.60 -6.93 14.25
N ASP A 7 -10.74 -6.58 15.52
CA ASP A 7 -12.00 -6.48 16.23
C ASP A 7 -12.83 -5.32 15.72
N ILE A 8 -12.19 -4.18 15.41
CA ILE A 8 -12.87 -3.02 14.81
C ILE A 8 -13.47 -3.42 13.46
N ILE A 9 -12.69 -3.99 12.55
CA ILE A 9 -13.20 -4.36 11.23
C ILE A 9 -14.25 -5.47 11.30
N LYS A 10 -14.10 -6.44 12.22
CA LYS A 10 -15.13 -7.48 12.50
C LYS A 10 -16.43 -6.85 12.96
N LYS A 11 -16.37 -5.92 13.92
CA LYS A 11 -17.55 -5.21 14.44
C LYS A 11 -18.21 -4.36 13.36
N LEU A 12 -17.44 -3.63 12.56
CA LEU A 12 -17.97 -2.84 11.44
C LEU A 12 -18.64 -3.71 10.38
N ARG A 13 -18.03 -4.85 10.04
CA ARG A 13 -18.61 -5.83 9.13
C ARG A 13 -20.00 -6.27 9.61
N VAL A 14 -20.11 -6.68 10.88
CA VAL A 14 -21.38 -7.15 11.45
C VAL A 14 -22.39 -6.00 11.57
N ALA A 15 -21.97 -4.85 12.10
CA ALA A 15 -22.84 -3.69 12.31
C ALA A 15 -23.44 -3.15 11.00
N LEU A 16 -22.68 -3.21 9.91
CA LEU A 16 -23.11 -2.76 8.58
C LEU A 16 -23.59 -3.91 7.68
N SER A 17 -23.64 -5.14 8.20
CA SER A 17 -24.03 -6.36 7.46
C SER A 17 -23.28 -6.53 6.14
N LEU A 18 -21.97 -6.24 6.14
CA LEU A 18 -21.10 -6.34 4.97
C LEU A 18 -20.67 -7.79 4.73
N LYS A 19 -20.68 -8.19 3.47
CA LYS A 19 -20.05 -9.41 2.97
C LYS A 19 -18.57 -9.16 2.69
N ASP A 20 -17.82 -10.25 2.54
CA ASP A 20 -16.39 -10.17 2.20
C ASP A 20 -16.18 -9.46 0.85
N GLU A 21 -17.11 -9.63 -0.08
CA GLU A 21 -17.10 -8.97 -1.40
C GLU A 21 -17.27 -7.45 -1.27
N ASP A 22 -18.22 -7.00 -0.45
CA ASP A 22 -18.44 -5.58 -0.20
C ASP A 22 -17.18 -4.91 0.38
N ILE A 23 -16.48 -5.59 1.29
CA ILE A 23 -15.25 -5.07 1.89
C ILE A 23 -14.14 -4.93 0.84
N VAL A 24 -14.01 -5.88 -0.08
CA VAL A 24 -13.07 -5.81 -1.19
C VAL A 24 -13.42 -4.64 -2.10
N GLU A 25 -14.70 -4.45 -2.45
CA GLU A 25 -15.15 -3.33 -3.26
C GLU A 25 -14.90 -1.98 -2.59
N ILE A 26 -15.17 -1.88 -1.29
CA ILE A 26 -14.92 -0.67 -0.49
C ILE A 26 -13.43 -0.30 -0.50
N LEU A 27 -12.54 -1.27 -0.37
CA LEU A 27 -11.09 -1.03 -0.42
C LEU A 27 -10.60 -0.64 -1.82
N LYS A 28 -11.23 -1.18 -2.87
CA LYS A 28 -10.94 -0.78 -4.26
C LYS A 28 -11.27 0.68 -4.56
N LEU A 29 -12.24 1.28 -3.86
CA LEU A 29 -12.57 2.70 -4.01
C LEU A 29 -11.42 3.65 -3.61
N VAL A 30 -10.43 3.15 -2.88
CA VAL A 30 -9.24 3.90 -2.47
C VAL A 30 -7.95 3.31 -3.06
N ASP A 31 -8.07 2.63 -4.21
CA ASP A 31 -6.96 1.97 -4.93
C ASP A 31 -6.19 0.96 -4.07
N TYR A 32 -6.88 0.32 -3.12
CA TYR A 32 -6.32 -0.73 -2.28
C TYR A 32 -6.87 -2.09 -2.69
N ASP A 33 -6.08 -2.85 -3.45
CA ASP A 33 -6.42 -4.22 -3.82
C ASP A 33 -6.06 -5.21 -2.71
N ILE A 34 -7.02 -6.05 -2.37
CA ILE A 34 -6.86 -7.14 -1.40
C ILE A 34 -7.52 -8.40 -1.93
N SER A 35 -6.89 -9.56 -1.69
CA SER A 35 -7.48 -10.84 -2.07
C SER A 35 -8.49 -11.33 -1.02
N LYS A 36 -9.47 -12.14 -1.44
CA LYS A 36 -10.41 -12.81 -0.51
C LYS A 36 -9.68 -13.68 0.53
N SER A 37 -8.54 -14.27 0.15
CA SER A 37 -7.72 -15.10 1.03
C SER A 37 -7.08 -14.30 2.16
N GLU A 38 -6.52 -13.13 1.85
CA GLU A 38 -5.95 -12.21 2.85
C GLU A 38 -7.05 -11.66 3.76
N LEU A 39 -8.19 -11.30 3.18
CA LEU A 39 -9.32 -10.83 3.96
C LEU A 39 -9.79 -11.88 4.98
N GLY A 40 -9.85 -13.15 4.55
CA GLY A 40 -10.15 -14.27 5.44
C GLY A 40 -9.10 -14.48 6.54
N ALA A 41 -7.85 -14.08 6.35
CA ALA A 41 -6.80 -14.17 7.38
C ALA A 41 -7.04 -13.16 8.52
N PHE A 42 -7.49 -11.94 8.23
CA PHE A 42 -7.80 -10.92 9.23
C PHE A 42 -9.00 -11.30 10.12
N PHE A 43 -9.92 -12.09 9.59
CA PHE A 43 -11.13 -12.50 10.30
C PHE A 43 -10.96 -13.74 11.18
N ARG A 44 -9.82 -14.44 11.09
CA ARG A 44 -9.53 -15.60 11.95
C ARG A 44 -9.36 -15.19 13.42
N LYS A 45 -9.41 -16.19 14.29
CA LYS A 45 -9.03 -16.04 15.70
C LYS A 45 -7.51 -15.93 15.80
N GLU A 46 -7.02 -15.24 16.82
CA GLU A 46 -5.58 -14.99 17.00
C GLU A 46 -4.74 -16.28 17.13
N ASP A 47 -5.37 -17.36 17.61
CA ASP A 47 -4.75 -18.68 17.80
C ASP A 47 -4.69 -19.53 16.51
N HIS A 48 -5.15 -19.00 15.37
CA HIS A 48 -5.10 -19.74 14.12
C HIS A 48 -3.75 -19.54 13.42
N GLU A 49 -3.14 -20.60 12.91
CA GLU A 49 -1.88 -20.54 12.12
C GLU A 49 -1.85 -19.52 10.97
N LYS A 50 -3.01 -19.21 10.37
CA LYS A 50 -3.14 -18.27 9.25
C LYS A 50 -3.77 -16.95 9.70
N TYR A 51 -3.79 -16.68 11.00
CA TYR A 51 -4.19 -15.38 11.51
C TYR A 51 -3.19 -14.32 11.09
N MET A 52 -3.70 -13.19 10.62
CA MET A 52 -2.88 -12.03 10.33
C MET A 52 -3.44 -10.81 11.08
N PRO A 53 -2.60 -10.05 11.78
CA PRO A 53 -3.01 -8.79 12.39
C PRO A 53 -3.33 -7.76 11.29
N LEU A 54 -4.45 -7.06 11.44
CA LEU A 54 -4.86 -5.98 10.56
C LEU A 54 -4.02 -4.73 10.86
N GLN A 55 -3.30 -4.24 9.87
CA GLN A 55 -2.48 -3.04 10.03
C GLN A 55 -3.33 -1.76 10.01
N ASP A 56 -2.88 -0.72 10.71
CA ASP A 56 -3.55 0.58 10.78
C ASP A 56 -3.79 1.19 9.39
N GLN A 57 -2.86 0.96 8.46
CA GLN A 57 -2.99 1.46 7.08
C GLN A 57 -4.20 0.87 6.36
N ILE A 58 -4.46 -0.43 6.56
CA ILE A 58 -5.60 -1.12 5.95
C ILE A 58 -6.90 -0.61 6.57
N LEU A 59 -6.95 -0.48 7.90
CA LEU A 59 -8.13 0.04 8.59
C LEU A 59 -8.45 1.48 8.16
N ARG A 60 -7.44 2.34 8.03
CA ARG A 60 -7.59 3.71 7.53
C ARG A 60 -8.18 3.74 6.13
N ASN A 61 -7.61 2.93 5.22
CA ASN A 61 -8.08 2.84 3.84
C ASN A 61 -9.52 2.33 3.78
N PHE A 62 -9.85 1.31 4.57
CA PHE A 62 -11.22 0.80 4.67
C PHE A 62 -12.21 1.88 5.15
N LEU A 63 -11.87 2.65 6.17
CA LEU A 63 -12.73 3.73 6.67
C LEU A 63 -12.92 4.85 5.63
N ASN A 64 -11.86 5.22 4.90
CA ASN A 64 -11.96 6.17 3.80
C ASN A 64 -12.85 5.63 2.66
N GLY A 65 -12.67 4.35 2.29
CA GLY A 65 -13.52 3.67 1.31
C GLY A 65 -14.98 3.63 1.77
N LEU A 66 -15.24 3.38 3.06
CA LEU A 66 -16.59 3.37 3.63
C LEU A 66 -17.27 4.74 3.52
N ILE A 67 -16.52 5.82 3.72
CA ILE A 67 -17.03 7.18 3.54
C ILE A 67 -17.48 7.37 2.09
N ILE A 68 -16.63 7.01 1.12
CA ILE A 68 -16.95 7.11 -0.32
C ILE A 68 -18.18 6.24 -0.66
N HIS A 69 -18.20 5.00 -0.17
CA HIS A 69 -19.27 4.04 -0.45
C HIS A 69 -20.63 4.48 0.10
N LYS A 70 -20.69 5.08 1.30
CA LYS A 70 -21.96 5.46 1.95
C LYS A 70 -22.39 6.91 1.70
N ARG A 71 -21.45 7.84 1.52
CA ARG A 71 -21.74 9.27 1.36
C ARG A 71 -21.58 9.77 -0.08
N GLY A 72 -20.98 8.96 -0.96
CA GLY A 72 -20.58 9.37 -2.29
C GLY A 72 -19.17 9.96 -2.33
N PRO A 73 -18.60 10.15 -3.53
CA PRO A 73 -17.31 10.80 -3.70
C PRO A 73 -17.41 12.24 -3.15
N MET A 74 -16.46 12.66 -2.33
CA MET A 74 -16.33 14.08 -2.00
C MET A 74 -15.92 14.83 -3.26
N ASP A 75 -16.65 15.89 -3.61
CA ASP A 75 -16.19 16.89 -4.58
C ASP A 75 -14.77 17.33 -4.20
N GLU A 76 -13.90 17.36 -5.22
CA GLU A 76 -12.45 17.34 -5.10
C GLU A 76 -11.90 18.24 -3.97
N LYS A 77 -11.30 17.62 -2.95
CA LYS A 77 -10.31 18.31 -2.12
C LYS A 77 -8.93 18.02 -2.69
N PRO A 78 -8.06 19.04 -2.87
CA PRO A 78 -6.80 18.88 -3.58
C PRO A 78 -5.92 17.85 -2.88
N THR A 79 -5.64 16.77 -3.59
CA THR A 79 -4.66 15.76 -3.23
C THR A 79 -3.28 16.41 -3.15
N SER A 80 -2.80 16.71 -1.94
CA SER A 80 -1.40 17.08 -1.73
C SER A 80 -0.80 16.29 -0.58
N VAL A 81 -0.04 15.24 -0.90
CA VAL A 81 1.45 15.20 -0.81
C VAL A 81 2.02 13.77 -0.77
N ALA A 82 1.23 12.74 -0.45
CA ALA A 82 1.78 11.39 -0.27
C ALA A 82 1.89 10.57 -1.57
N GLN A 83 0.94 10.72 -2.51
CA GLN A 83 0.85 9.85 -3.68
C GLN A 83 1.82 10.21 -4.83
N LYS A 84 2.34 11.45 -4.90
CA LYS A 84 3.29 11.84 -5.96
C LYS A 84 4.73 11.31 -5.76
N ARG A 85 5.10 10.73 -4.62
CA ARG A 85 6.49 10.26 -4.37
C ARG A 85 6.79 8.82 -4.82
N ALA A 86 5.79 8.01 -5.18
CA ALA A 86 6.00 6.61 -5.52
C ALA A 86 6.04 6.33 -7.04
N GLU A 87 5.38 7.16 -7.86
CA GLU A 87 5.27 6.90 -9.31
C GLU A 87 6.49 7.33 -10.14
N GLU A 88 7.41 8.14 -9.61
CA GLU A 88 8.60 8.57 -10.36
C GLU A 88 9.70 7.48 -10.47
N LYS A 89 9.57 6.35 -9.76
CA LYS A 89 10.57 5.26 -9.78
C LYS A 89 10.29 4.12 -10.78
N LYS A 90 9.23 4.19 -11.60
CA LYS A 90 8.84 3.12 -12.55
C LYS A 90 8.89 3.52 -14.04
N LYS A 91 9.78 4.43 -14.45
CA LYS A 91 10.13 4.54 -15.89
C LYS A 91 11.27 3.56 -16.23
N PRO A 92 11.15 2.72 -17.28
CA PRO A 92 12.17 1.76 -17.64
C PRO A 92 13.43 2.49 -18.12
N LYS A 93 14.60 2.03 -17.67
CA LYS A 93 15.90 2.49 -18.18
C LYS A 93 15.97 2.20 -19.68
N PRO A 94 16.37 3.15 -20.55
CA PRO A 94 16.69 2.80 -21.92
C PRO A 94 17.95 1.92 -21.90
N VAL A 95 17.83 0.71 -22.44
CA VAL A 95 18.95 -0.20 -22.67
C VAL A 95 19.78 0.40 -23.79
N VAL A 96 20.88 1.06 -23.43
CA VAL A 96 21.91 1.49 -24.40
C VAL A 96 22.81 0.28 -24.65
N ASN A 97 22.58 -0.40 -25.78
CA ASN A 97 23.55 -1.32 -26.35
C ASN A 97 24.80 -0.51 -26.74
N LYS A 98 25.96 -0.88 -26.20
CA LYS A 98 27.23 -0.20 -26.46
C LYS A 98 28.18 -1.18 -27.14
N ASP A 99 27.93 -1.39 -28.43
CA ASP A 99 28.97 -1.87 -29.35
C ASP A 99 29.94 -0.71 -29.66
N SER A 100 31.20 -1.08 -29.91
CA SER A 100 32.34 -0.28 -30.40
C SER A 100 33.26 0.41 -29.37
N VAL A 101 34.30 -0.35 -28.99
CA VAL A 101 35.76 -0.07 -28.97
C VAL A 101 36.23 1.37 -29.23
N GLU A 102 37.07 1.94 -28.34
CA GLU A 102 38.45 2.44 -28.63
C GLU A 102 39.14 3.11 -27.42
N ASP A 103 40.28 2.51 -27.03
CA ASP A 103 41.58 3.01 -26.53
C ASP A 103 41.75 4.25 -25.58
N ARG A 104 42.72 4.10 -24.65
CA ARG A 104 43.57 5.11 -23.95
C ARG A 104 43.17 5.77 -22.61
N PRO A 105 44.14 6.17 -21.74
CA PRO A 105 44.48 5.38 -20.55
C PRO A 105 44.36 6.09 -19.18
N SER A 106 44.45 5.27 -18.14
CA SER A 106 44.60 5.53 -16.69
C SER A 106 45.29 6.84 -16.29
N LYS A 107 44.63 7.63 -15.42
CA LYS A 107 45.29 8.49 -14.43
C LYS A 107 44.59 8.40 -13.07
N THR A 108 45.33 7.88 -12.11
CA THR A 108 45.05 7.84 -10.69
C THR A 108 45.04 9.26 -10.09
N PHE A 109 43.99 9.65 -9.39
CA PHE A 109 43.96 10.84 -8.54
C PHE A 109 43.88 10.41 -7.07
N LYS A 110 45.01 10.51 -6.36
CA LYS A 110 45.10 10.30 -4.91
C LYS A 110 44.48 11.50 -4.18
N TYR A 111 43.47 11.28 -3.33
CA TYR A 111 43.05 12.29 -2.36
C TYR A 111 43.84 12.16 -1.06
N ARG A 112 44.47 13.28 -0.72
CA ARG A 112 45.29 13.55 0.47
C ARG A 112 44.36 13.89 1.64
N ARG A 113 44.47 13.15 2.76
CA ARG A 113 43.85 13.55 4.04
C ARG A 113 44.63 14.72 4.64
N LYS A 114 43.91 15.81 4.92
CA LYS A 114 44.10 16.73 6.07
C LYS A 114 43.06 16.27 7.10
N ASP A 115 43.29 16.14 8.39
CA ASP A 115 44.41 16.49 9.29
C ASP A 115 44.67 15.30 10.25
#